data_AF-A1CLN2-F1
#
_entry.id   AF-A1CLN2-F1
#
_cell.length_a   1.000
_cell.length_b   1.000
_cell.length_c   1.000
_cell.angle_alpha   90.00
_cell.angle_beta   90.00
_cell.angle_gamma   90.00
#
_symmetry.space_group_name_H-M   'P 1'
#
loop_
_entity.id
_entity.type
_entity.pdbx_description
1 polymer ?
#
loop_
_entity_poly.entity_id
_entity_poly.type
_entity_poly.pdbx_seq_one_letter_code
_entity_poly.pdbx_strand_id
1 'polypeptide(L)'
;MGLRGAALLTSAAGFIAFAWSLKEHERENVFDDGAGSISAIVLGTTAYACLWSLVLLTVRLLMTGWIHPGVYIAFDMIAFLANTIGASMSLAVLAPVMSGEYNCRRRGCRGDLLMRVEVFGFVVVYINVVVYLILTAWACWACHCERRKAVK
;
A
#
# COMPACT_ATOMS: atom_id res chain seq x y z
N MET A 1 -3.50 -14.97 12.07
CA MET A 1 -3.50 -13.56 12.52
C MET A 1 -2.24 -12.80 12.08
N GLY A 2 -1.06 -13.41 12.14
CA GLY A 2 0.22 -12.75 11.79
C GLY A 2 0.26 -11.99 10.46
N LEU A 3 -0.08 -12.63 9.33
CA LEU A 3 -0.01 -11.95 8.02
C LEU A 3 -0.97 -10.77 7.86
N ARG A 4 -2.18 -10.83 8.43
CA ARG A 4 -3.15 -9.72 8.37
C ARG A 4 -2.73 -8.54 9.24
N GLY A 5 -2.15 -8.83 10.41
CA GLY A 5 -1.52 -7.81 11.24
C GLY A 5 -0.34 -7.16 10.54
N ALA A 6 0.52 -7.96 9.87
CA ALA A 6 1.62 -7.43 9.06
C ALA A 6 1.11 -6.53 7.93
N ALA A 7 0.09 -6.95 7.17
CA ALA A 7 -0.53 -6.14 6.12
C ALA A 7 -1.08 -4.82 6.65
N LEU A 8 -1.73 -4.83 7.82
CA LEU A 8 -2.24 -3.61 8.46
C LEU A 8 -1.09 -2.68 8.87
N LEU A 9 -0.05 -3.22 9.51
CA LEU A 9 1.08 -2.41 9.99
C LEU A 9 1.86 -1.79 8.82
N THR A 10 2.12 -2.55 7.76
CA THR A 10 2.83 -2.04 6.59
C THR A 10 1.98 -1.04 5.82
N SER A 11 0.70 -1.33 5.57
CA SER A 11 -0.19 -0.36 4.91
C SER A 11 -0.41 0.92 5.72
N ALA A 12 -0.50 0.84 7.06
CA ALA A 12 -0.59 2.01 7.93
C ALA A 12 0.70 2.85 7.92
N ALA A 13 1.87 2.21 7.99
CA ALA A 13 3.15 2.92 7.90
C ALA A 13 3.33 3.60 6.54
N GLY A 14 2.96 2.93 5.44
CA GLY A 14 2.95 3.53 4.10
C GLY A 14 1.97 4.70 4.00
N PHE A 15 0.75 4.53 4.51
CA PHE A 15 -0.27 5.58 4.53
C PHE A 15 0.21 6.83 5.29
N ILE A 16 0.81 6.66 6.47
CA ILE A 16 1.34 7.78 7.26
C ILE A 16 2.49 8.48 6.52
N ALA A 17 3.42 7.71 5.93
CA ALA A 17 4.54 8.27 5.19
C ALA A 17 4.09 9.10 3.97
N PHE A 18 3.17 8.57 3.16
CA PHE A 18 2.65 9.29 1.99
C PHE A 18 1.72 10.44 2.36
N ALA A 19 0.93 10.33 3.43
CA ALA A 19 0.09 11.44 3.91
C ALA A 19 0.95 12.61 4.40
N TRP A 20 2.05 12.30 5.10
CA TRP A 20 3.02 13.31 5.50
C TRP A 20 3.73 13.92 4.29
N SER A 21 4.19 13.09 3.34
CA SER A 21 4.87 13.57 2.13
C SER A 21 3.99 14.51 1.32
N LEU A 22 2.72 14.15 1.08
CA LEU A 22 1.78 14.96 0.32
C LEU A 22 1.61 16.36 0.94
N LYS A 23 1.53 16.42 2.27
CA LYS A 23 1.42 17.68 3.00
C LYS A 23 2.67 18.55 2.87
N GLU A 24 3.87 17.95 2.87
CA GLU A 24 5.11 18.70 2.71
C GLU A 24 5.40 19.11 1.26
N HIS A 25 4.94 18.36 0.26
CA HIS A 25 4.92 18.83 -1.13
C HIS A 25 4.13 20.14 -1.27
N GLU A 26 2.94 20.23 -0.65
CA GLU A 26 2.14 21.46 -0.62
C GLU A 26 2.82 22.59 0.18
N ARG A 27 3.40 22.27 1.34
CA ARG A 27 3.98 23.26 2.24
C ARG A 27 5.29 23.86 1.71
N GLU A 28 6.14 23.03 1.12
CA GLU A 28 7.45 23.44 0.63
C GLU A 28 7.41 23.99 -0.80
N ASN A 29 6.25 23.90 -1.49
CA ASN A 29 6.10 24.25 -2.91
C ASN A 29 7.25 23.66 -3.72
N VAL A 30 7.46 22.35 -3.55
CA VAL A 30 8.40 21.59 -4.38
C VAL A 30 8.00 21.82 -5.84
N PHE A 31 8.97 21.97 -6.75
CA PHE A 31 8.67 22.11 -8.16
C PHE A 31 7.92 20.86 -8.60
N ASP A 32 6.60 20.97 -8.75
CA ASP A 32 5.71 19.85 -9.02
C ASP A 32 5.91 19.40 -10.47
N ASP A 33 6.88 18.52 -10.65
CA ASP A 33 7.10 17.69 -11.83
C ASP A 33 6.09 16.52 -11.92
N GLY A 34 5.02 16.58 -11.12
CA GLY A 34 3.98 15.56 -11.00
C GLY A 34 4.16 14.63 -9.80
N ALA A 35 5.23 14.80 -9.03
CA ALA A 35 5.55 13.95 -7.88
C ALA A 35 4.47 13.98 -6.77
N GLY A 36 3.90 15.15 -6.46
CA GLY A 36 2.87 15.27 -5.42
C GLY A 36 1.57 14.54 -5.79
N SER A 37 1.12 14.70 -7.03
CA SER A 37 -0.07 14.02 -7.58
C SER A 37 0.06 12.49 -7.56
N ILE A 38 1.27 11.99 -7.78
CA ILE A 38 1.57 10.56 -7.85
C ILE A 38 1.63 9.93 -6.45
N SER A 39 2.23 10.62 -5.48
CA SER A 39 2.18 10.23 -4.07
C SER A 39 0.75 10.14 -3.54
N ALA A 40 -0.19 10.95 -4.06
CA ALA A 40 -1.61 10.85 -3.74
C ALA A 40 -2.28 9.56 -4.25
N ILE A 41 -1.86 9.06 -5.42
CA ILE A 41 -2.35 7.78 -5.96
C ILE A 41 -1.92 6.63 -5.04
N VAL A 42 -0.64 6.58 -4.65
CA VAL A 42 -0.12 5.56 -3.73
C VAL A 42 -0.77 5.69 -2.35
N LEU A 43 -1.03 6.91 -1.89
CA LEU A 43 -1.78 7.14 -0.66
C LEU A 43 -3.19 6.52 -0.72
N GLY A 44 -3.89 6.69 -1.84
CA GLY A 44 -5.23 6.12 -2.04
C GLY A 44 -5.22 4.58 -2.03
N THR A 45 -4.26 3.97 -2.73
CA THR A 45 -4.16 2.49 -2.81
C THR A 45 -3.72 1.87 -1.48
N THR A 46 -2.82 2.53 -0.76
CA THR A 46 -2.41 2.11 0.59
C THR A 46 -3.51 2.31 1.62
N ALA A 47 -4.29 3.39 1.54
CA ALA A 47 -5.47 3.61 2.38
C ALA A 47 -6.50 2.50 2.18
N TYR A 48 -6.78 2.12 0.93
CA TYR A 48 -7.67 1.00 0.63
C TYR A 48 -7.18 -0.31 1.28
N ALA A 49 -5.89 -0.63 1.14
CA ALA A 49 -5.31 -1.82 1.76
C ALA A 49 -5.41 -1.79 3.30
N CYS A 50 -5.13 -0.64 3.92
CA CYS A 50 -5.26 -0.45 5.36
C CYS A 50 -6.70 -0.67 5.84
N LEU A 51 -7.67 -0.01 5.18
CA LEU A 51 -9.10 -0.16 5.49
C LEU A 51 -9.56 -1.61 5.31
N TRP A 52 -9.17 -2.26 4.22
CA TRP A 52 -9.54 -3.65 3.98
C TRP A 52 -8.99 -4.60 5.05
N SER A 53 -7.72 -4.44 5.43
CA SER A 53 -7.11 -5.22 6.51
C SER A 53 -7.79 -4.96 7.86
N LEU A 54 -8.16 -3.71 8.14
CA LEU A 54 -8.85 -3.32 9.36
C LEU A 54 -10.26 -3.92 9.41
N VAL A 55 -11.03 -3.84 8.33
CA VAL A 55 -12.37 -4.44 8.20
C VAL A 55 -12.32 -5.95 8.43
N LEU A 56 -11.35 -6.66 7.84
CA LEU A 56 -11.24 -8.11 8.06
C LEU A 56 -10.85 -8.47 9.49
N LEU A 57 -9.99 -7.66 10.13
CA LEU A 57 -9.64 -7.86 11.53
C LEU A 57 -10.83 -7.61 12.45
N THR A 58 -11.58 -6.52 12.24
CA THR A 58 -12.79 -6.23 13.03
C THR A 58 -13.88 -7.27 12.80
N VAL A 59 -14.15 -7.67 11.55
CA VAL A 59 -15.14 -8.72 11.29
C VAL A 59 -14.73 -10.03 11.94
N ARG A 60 -13.46 -10.44 11.88
CA ARG A 60 -13.01 -11.68 12.57
C ARG A 60 -13.04 -11.58 14.10
N LEU A 61 -12.84 -10.39 14.66
CA LEU A 61 -12.90 -10.16 16.11
C LEU A 61 -14.35 -10.13 16.62
N LEU A 62 -15.27 -9.54 15.85
CA LEU A 62 -16.66 -9.32 16.24
C LEU A 62 -17.60 -10.43 15.80
N MET A 63 -17.34 -11.05 14.65
CA MET A 63 -18.13 -12.13 14.08
C MET A 63 -17.30 -13.42 14.06
N THR A 64 -17.81 -14.43 14.78
CA THR A 64 -17.30 -15.81 14.71
C THR A 64 -17.75 -16.54 13.44
N GLY A 65 -18.46 -15.85 12.55
CA GLY A 65 -19.02 -16.40 11.32
C GLY A 65 -17.97 -16.74 10.25
N TRP A 66 -18.28 -17.76 9.47
CA TRP A 66 -17.45 -18.17 8.34
C TRP A 66 -17.60 -17.17 7.17
N ILE A 67 -16.49 -16.55 6.76
CA ILE A 67 -16.45 -15.71 5.56
C ILE A 67 -16.04 -16.58 4.38
N HIS A 68 -16.80 -16.52 3.30
CA HIS A 68 -16.51 -17.29 2.09
C HIS A 68 -15.11 -16.96 1.53
N PRO A 69 -14.27 -17.96 1.21
CA PRO A 69 -12.89 -17.76 0.77
C PRO A 69 -12.78 -16.84 -0.47
N GLY A 70 -13.79 -16.87 -1.34
CA GLY A 70 -13.84 -16.01 -2.55
C GLY A 70 -13.84 -14.51 -2.25
N VAL A 71 -14.38 -14.07 -1.11
CA VAL A 71 -14.33 -12.65 -0.70
C VAL A 71 -12.88 -12.24 -0.45
N TYR A 72 -12.11 -13.06 0.27
CA TYR A 72 -10.71 -12.77 0.51
C TYR A 72 -9.92 -12.66 -0.80
N ILE A 73 -10.14 -13.58 -1.74
CA ILE A 73 -9.44 -13.56 -3.05
C ILE A 73 -9.69 -12.24 -3.79
N ALA A 74 -10.95 -11.82 -3.92
CA ALA A 74 -11.29 -10.64 -4.72
C ALA A 74 -10.66 -9.36 -4.15
N PHE A 75 -10.88 -9.09 -2.87
CA PHE A 75 -10.42 -7.85 -2.26
C PHE A 75 -8.90 -7.85 -1.98
N ASP A 76 -8.30 -9.00 -1.67
CA ASP A 76 -6.84 -9.10 -1.55
C ASP A 76 -6.14 -8.93 -2.89
N MET A 77 -6.72 -9.46 -3.98
CA MET A 77 -6.22 -9.22 -5.33
C MET A 77 -6.32 -7.74 -5.71
N ILE A 78 -7.43 -7.06 -5.37
CA ILE A 78 -7.56 -5.62 -5.62
C ILE A 78 -6.48 -4.86 -4.85
N ALA A 79 -6.28 -5.16 -3.55
CA ALA A 79 -5.25 -4.50 -2.75
C ALA A 79 -3.83 -4.79 -3.28
N PHE A 80 -3.56 -6.02 -3.72
CA PHE A 80 -2.32 -6.41 -4.36
C PHE A 80 -2.07 -5.64 -5.65
N LEU A 81 -3.02 -5.67 -6.59
CA LEU A 81 -2.89 -5.02 -7.90
C LEU A 81 -2.81 -3.51 -7.77
N ALA A 82 -3.67 -2.89 -6.94
CA ALA A 82 -3.69 -1.45 -6.73
C ALA A 82 -2.35 -0.94 -6.17
N ASN A 83 -1.80 -1.61 -5.15
CA ASN A 83 -0.50 -1.24 -4.60
C ASN A 83 0.65 -1.52 -5.58
N THR A 84 0.60 -2.64 -6.31
CA THR A 84 1.65 -2.99 -7.29
C THR A 84 1.70 -1.98 -8.42
N ILE A 85 0.55 -1.67 -9.04
CA ILE A 85 0.46 -0.73 -10.16
C ILE A 85 0.78 0.67 -9.66
N GLY A 86 0.13 1.12 -8.58
CA GLY A 86 0.34 2.45 -8.01
C GLY A 86 1.79 2.70 -7.63
N ALA A 87 2.42 1.79 -6.88
CA ALA A 87 3.81 1.93 -6.48
C ALA A 87 4.77 1.89 -7.68
N SER A 88 4.55 0.98 -8.64
CA SER A 88 5.45 0.83 -9.80
C SER A 88 5.37 2.02 -10.75
N MET A 89 4.17 2.53 -11.04
CA MET A 89 4.00 3.75 -11.84
C MET A 89 4.65 4.94 -11.14
N SER A 90 4.49 5.05 -9.83
CA SER A 90 5.05 6.14 -9.06
C SER A 90 6.57 6.09 -9.02
N LEU A 91 7.14 4.91 -8.81
CA LEU A 91 8.59 4.71 -8.85
C LEU A 91 9.15 5.00 -10.24
N ALA A 92 8.45 4.64 -11.31
CA ALA A 92 8.88 4.94 -12.67
C ALA A 92 8.93 6.45 -12.95
N VAL A 93 8.02 7.23 -12.36
CA VAL A 93 8.03 8.69 -12.48
C VAL A 93 9.06 9.34 -11.55
N LEU A 94 9.28 8.80 -10.35
CA LEU A 94 10.31 9.29 -9.43
C LEU A 94 11.74 8.88 -9.81
N ALA A 95 11.92 7.82 -10.60
CA ALA A 95 13.23 7.29 -11.01
C ALA A 95 14.23 8.35 -11.52
N PRO A 96 13.86 9.31 -12.40
CA PRO A 96 14.78 10.37 -12.82
C PRO A 96 15.20 11.30 -11.67
N VAL A 97 14.32 11.53 -10.69
CA VAL A 97 14.54 12.45 -9.56
C VAL A 97 15.30 11.79 -8.41
N MET A 98 15.20 10.46 -8.27
CA MET A 98 15.88 9.69 -7.19
C MET A 98 17.42 9.78 -7.19
N SER A 99 18.03 10.35 -8.22
CA SER A 99 19.48 10.58 -8.29
C SER A 99 19.94 11.90 -7.66
N GLY A 100 19.02 12.77 -7.26
CA GLY A 100 19.31 14.09 -6.68
C GLY A 100 18.32 14.49 -5.59
N GLU A 101 18.45 15.72 -5.09
CA GLU A 101 17.50 16.28 -4.12
C GLU A 101 16.32 16.94 -4.84
N TYR A 102 15.14 16.97 -4.19
CA TYR A 102 14.01 17.76 -4.69
C TYR A 102 14.40 19.24 -4.83
N ASN A 103 14.21 19.80 -6.03
CA ASN A 103 14.39 21.22 -6.27
C ASN A 103 13.23 22.00 -5.65
N CYS A 104 13.52 22.79 -4.63
CA CYS A 104 12.50 23.55 -3.93
C CYS A 104 12.52 25.03 -4.29
N ARG A 105 11.33 25.64 -4.30
CA ARG A 105 11.18 27.08 -4.56
C ARG A 105 11.60 27.96 -3.37
N ARG A 106 11.64 27.39 -2.16
CA ARG A 106 11.89 28.11 -0.90
C ARG A 106 13.30 27.85 -0.37
N ARG A 107 14.01 28.89 0.09
CA ARG A 107 15.29 28.75 0.81
C ARG A 107 15.06 28.01 2.13
N GLY A 108 15.87 26.97 2.40
CA GLY A 108 15.78 26.15 3.62
C GLY A 108 14.85 24.93 3.53
N CYS A 109 14.51 24.49 2.31
CA CYS A 109 13.71 23.30 2.05
C CYS A 109 14.39 22.01 2.54
N ARG A 110 13.60 21.03 2.96
CA ARG A 110 14.08 19.71 3.39
C ARG A 110 13.82 18.63 2.35
N GLY A 111 14.20 18.90 1.09
CA GLY A 111 14.01 17.98 -0.03
C GLY A 111 14.64 16.59 0.16
N ASP A 112 15.80 16.49 0.80
CA ASP A 112 16.42 15.20 1.15
C ASP A 112 15.57 14.39 2.15
N LEU A 113 15.00 15.05 3.16
CA LEU A 113 14.14 14.38 4.13
C LEU A 113 12.85 13.88 3.47
N LEU A 114 12.25 14.70 2.61
CA LEU A 114 11.05 14.35 1.85
C LEU A 114 11.30 13.10 0.99
N MET A 115 12.39 13.09 0.22
CA MET A 115 12.76 11.95 -0.61
C MET A 115 13.00 10.68 0.23
N ARG A 116 13.71 10.78 1.36
CA ARG A 116 13.93 9.61 2.24
C ARG A 116 12.63 9.03 2.79
N VAL A 117 11.67 9.88 3.15
CA VAL A 117 10.37 9.42 3.67
C VAL A 117 9.55 8.76 2.56
N GLU A 118 9.58 9.29 1.34
CA GLU A 118 8.90 8.67 0.19
C GLU A 118 9.52 7.33 -0.18
N VAL A 119 10.85 7.24 -0.23
CA VAL A 119 11.58 5.97 -0.47
C VAL A 119 11.21 4.95 0.61
N PHE A 120 11.19 5.35 1.88
CA PHE A 120 10.71 4.49 2.97
C PHE A 120 9.27 4.04 2.74
N GLY A 121 8.38 4.97 2.36
CA GLY A 121 7.00 4.67 1.98
C GLY A 121 6.92 3.60 0.89
N PHE A 122 7.68 3.75 -0.20
CA PHE A 122 7.72 2.77 -1.29
C PHE A 122 8.20 1.40 -0.84
N VAL A 123 9.28 1.34 -0.05
CA VAL A 123 9.79 0.07 0.50
C VAL A 123 8.71 -0.64 1.31
N VAL A 124 8.03 0.08 2.19
CA VAL A 124 6.96 -0.48 3.02
C VAL A 124 5.76 -0.93 2.16
N VAL A 125 5.41 -0.18 1.11
CA VAL A 125 4.36 -0.58 0.17
C VAL A 125 4.72 -1.86 -0.59
N TYR A 126 5.96 -2.01 -1.04
CA TYR A 126 6.39 -3.27 -1.68
C TYR A 126 6.39 -4.46 -0.71
N ILE A 127 6.76 -4.26 0.56
CA ILE A 127 6.59 -5.29 1.59
C ILE A 127 5.11 -5.66 1.70
N ASN A 128 4.22 -4.66 1.72
CA ASN A 128 2.78 -4.89 1.74
C ASN A 128 2.28 -5.67 0.51
N VAL A 129 2.78 -5.36 -0.69
CA VAL A 129 2.48 -6.11 -1.93
C VAL A 129 2.84 -7.60 -1.76
N VAL A 130 4.01 -7.91 -1.21
CA VAL A 130 4.42 -9.31 -0.96
C VAL A 130 3.47 -9.99 0.03
N VAL A 131 3.09 -9.31 1.11
CA VAL A 131 2.14 -9.85 2.10
C VAL A 131 0.78 -10.14 1.45
N TYR A 132 0.24 -9.23 0.63
CA TYR A 132 -1.02 -9.43 -0.08
C TYR A 132 -0.95 -10.54 -1.14
N LEU A 133 0.20 -10.71 -1.81
CA LEU A 133 0.42 -11.82 -2.72
C LEU A 133 0.33 -13.17 -1.98
N ILE A 134 0.98 -13.27 -0.82
CA ILE A 134 0.93 -14.49 0.02
C ILE A 134 -0.49 -14.76 0.51
N LEU A 135 -1.21 -13.73 0.96
CA LEU A 135 -2.61 -13.84 1.40
C LEU A 135 -3.51 -14.35 0.27
N THR A 136 -3.31 -13.81 -0.93
CA THR A 136 -4.07 -14.19 -2.12
C THR A 136 -3.77 -15.63 -2.53
N ALA A 137 -2.50 -16.01 -2.59
CA ALA A 137 -2.10 -17.39 -2.90
C ALA A 137 -2.69 -18.39 -1.90
N TRP A 138 -2.68 -18.04 -0.60
CA TRP A 138 -3.29 -18.83 0.45
C TRP A 138 -4.80 -18.96 0.28
N ALA A 139 -5.50 -17.87 -0.06
CA ALA A 139 -6.94 -17.87 -0.27
C ALA A 139 -7.34 -18.72 -1.50
N CYS A 140 -6.57 -18.61 -2.60
CA CYS A 140 -6.73 -19.46 -3.77
C CYS A 140 -6.55 -20.95 -3.43
N TRP A 141 -5.52 -21.28 -2.64
CA TRP A 141 -5.27 -22.64 -2.19
C TRP A 141 -6.44 -23.17 -1.33
N ALA A 142 -6.92 -22.38 -0.37
CA ALA A 142 -8.04 -22.74 0.50
C ALA A 142 -9.31 -23.02 -0.32
N CYS A 143 -9.63 -22.14 -1.28
CA CYS A 143 -10.78 -22.30 -2.17
C CYS A 143 -10.66 -23.58 -3.03
N HIS A 144 -9.46 -23.89 -3.53
CA HIS A 144 -9.23 -25.12 -4.29
C HIS A 144 -9.38 -26.38 -3.43
N CYS A 145 -8.93 -26.33 -2.17
CA CYS A 145 -9.13 -27.42 -1.21
C CYS A 145 -10.60 -27.65 -0.86
N GLU A 146 -11.39 -26.59 -0.68
CA GLU A 146 -12.83 -26.71 -0.44
C GLU A 146 -13.57 -27.30 -1.64
N ARG A 147 -13.26 -26.83 -2.85
CA ARG A 147 -13.83 -27.40 -4.08
C ARG A 147 -13.58 -28.91 -4.19
N ARG A 148 -12.38 -29.38 -3.84
CA ARG A 148 -12.05 -30.82 -3.86
C ARG A 148 -12.76 -31.63 -2.79
N LYS A 149 -13.15 -31.03 -1.66
CA LYS A 149 -13.93 -31.70 -0.61
C LYS A 149 -15.41 -31.82 -0.99
N ALA A 150 -15.96 -30.84 -1.70
CA ALA A 150 -17.36 -30.83 -2.13
C ALA A 150 -17.69 -31.83 -3.26
N VAL A 151 -16.67 -32.38 -3.93
CA VAL A 151 -16.82 -33.36 -5.02
C VAL A 151 -16.74 -34.81 -4.51
N LYS A 152 -16.43 -35.03 -3.22
CA LYS A 152 -16.44 -36.34 -2.57
C LYS A 152 -17.73 -36.54 -1.80
#